data_AF-A0AAD4LRV0-F1
#
_entry.id   AF-A0AAD4LRV0-F1
#
_cell.length_a   1.000
_cell.length_b   1.000
_cell.length_c   1.000
_cell.angle_alpha   90.00
_cell.angle_beta   90.00
_cell.angle_gamma   90.00
#
_symmetry.space_group_name_H-M   'P 1'
#
loop_
_entity.id
_entity.type
_entity.pdbx_description
1 polymer ?
#
loop_
_entity_poly.entity_id
_entity_poly.type
_entity_poly.pdbx_seq_one_letter_code
_entity_poly.pdbx_strand_id
1 'polypeptide(L)'
;MQQIEDRFNAQARYPWTFLCDEPLTEDFKTRVSTMTDSPISFDVIPAEHWGLPDWINGTRAEQVRKNMGLLRIPQGGRRRETSRSHARLRPDQLTRQRTVCVCLGSLTESFDLASRSFRNLSRFNAGFLARQDILRSYRYYWRIQPGSQYFCDFLEDPFEIMREGKIYAFNMALREMEQTVSTLWEAVYDFMQEHKLRINTGSNLAGFVTEDEDTYTLCHYESSFEVVDMKFLRSPAYLTFFDYLDKKGGIFYERWDSASILSIALSLFLHKEELFFQDGIGYRHGDIQHCPQGDAYRTRRCACDPKKNFDLDQRSCLGKWQGL
;
A
#
# COMPACT_ATOMS: atom_id res chain seq x y z
N MET A 1 -10.66 -0.87 11.72
CA MET A 1 -11.72 0.08 12.10
C MET A 1 -11.87 0.22 13.60
N GLN A 2 -12.37 -0.79 14.35
CA GLN A 2 -12.59 -0.68 15.80
C GLN A 2 -11.39 -0.11 16.57
N GLN A 3 -10.18 -0.62 16.32
CA GLN A 3 -8.99 -0.14 17.02
C GLN A 3 -8.65 1.35 16.78
N ILE A 4 -9.00 1.87 15.61
CA ILE A 4 -8.82 3.29 15.26
C ILE A 4 -9.92 4.12 15.90
N GLU A 5 -11.18 3.65 15.86
CA GLU A 5 -12.29 4.31 16.55
C GLU A 5 -12.01 4.42 18.06
N ASP A 6 -11.62 3.32 18.70
CA ASP A 6 -11.36 3.24 20.15
C ASP A 6 -10.26 4.21 20.62
N ARG A 7 -9.28 4.48 19.77
CA ARG A 7 -8.05 5.20 20.17
C ARG A 7 -7.92 6.60 19.59
N PHE A 8 -8.70 6.93 18.56
CA PHE A 8 -8.53 8.16 17.80
C PHE A 8 -9.85 8.69 17.22
N ASN A 9 -10.46 7.94 16.30
CA ASN A 9 -11.42 8.54 15.39
C ASN A 9 -12.81 8.77 16.01
N ALA A 10 -13.15 8.11 17.12
CA ALA A 10 -14.37 8.41 17.86
C ALA A 10 -14.37 9.85 18.43
N GLN A 11 -13.19 10.44 18.65
CA GLN A 11 -13.02 11.82 19.10
C GLN A 11 -12.84 12.77 17.91
N ALA A 12 -11.99 12.40 16.93
CA ALA A 12 -11.64 13.26 15.80
C ALA A 12 -12.73 13.35 14.72
N ARG A 13 -13.60 12.33 14.61
CA ARG A 13 -14.75 12.29 13.70
C ARG A 13 -14.41 12.44 12.20
N TYR A 14 -13.25 11.95 11.76
CA TYR A 14 -12.94 11.90 10.33
C TYR A 14 -13.80 10.87 9.60
N PRO A 15 -14.21 11.15 8.36
CA PRO A 15 -15.10 10.27 7.61
C PRO A 15 -14.40 9.00 7.14
N TRP A 16 -15.16 7.91 7.07
CA TRP A 16 -14.73 6.65 6.45
C TRP A 16 -15.22 6.56 5.01
N THR A 17 -14.35 6.20 4.08
CA THR A 17 -14.73 5.93 2.68
C THR A 17 -14.35 4.51 2.29
N PHE A 18 -15.32 3.78 1.73
CA PHE A 18 -15.17 2.42 1.22
C PHE A 18 -15.17 2.40 -0.29
N LEU A 19 -14.14 1.78 -0.85
CA LEU A 19 -13.99 1.55 -2.28
C LEU A 19 -13.80 0.05 -2.52
N CYS A 20 -14.58 -0.51 -3.42
CA CYS A 20 -14.55 -1.93 -3.78
C CYS A 20 -14.82 -2.05 -5.28
N ASP A 21 -14.25 -3.04 -5.96
CA ASP A 21 -14.54 -3.27 -7.38
C ASP A 21 -15.94 -3.87 -7.63
N GLU A 22 -16.50 -4.52 -6.61
CA GLU A 22 -17.88 -4.98 -6.60
C GLU A 22 -18.74 -4.22 -5.58
N PRO A 23 -20.06 -4.12 -5.79
CA PRO A 23 -20.98 -3.55 -4.81
C PRO A 23 -20.88 -4.24 -3.44
N LEU A 24 -20.58 -3.45 -2.41
CA LEU A 24 -20.60 -3.94 -1.03
C LEU A 24 -22.03 -4.32 -0.60
N THR A 25 -22.16 -5.45 0.08
CA THR A 25 -23.45 -5.94 0.56
C THR A 25 -24.08 -5.01 1.60
N GLU A 26 -25.42 -4.95 1.65
CA GLU A 26 -26.14 -4.18 2.68
C GLU A 26 -25.82 -4.65 4.10
N ASP A 27 -25.59 -5.96 4.26
CA ASP A 27 -25.08 -6.53 5.50
C ASP A 27 -23.75 -5.87 5.88
N PHE A 28 -22.77 -5.82 4.97
CA PHE A 28 -21.50 -5.17 5.25
C PHE A 28 -21.68 -3.70 5.64
N LYS A 29 -22.43 -2.93 4.83
CA LYS A 29 -22.65 -1.49 5.07
C LYS A 29 -23.29 -1.25 6.43
N THR A 30 -24.33 -2.01 6.78
CA THR A 30 -25.02 -1.92 8.07
C THR A 30 -24.05 -2.19 9.22
N ARG A 31 -23.30 -3.29 9.13
CA ARG A 31 -22.43 -3.79 10.19
C ARG A 31 -21.26 -2.85 10.49
N VAL A 32 -20.76 -2.21 9.45
CA VAL A 32 -19.71 -1.21 9.55
C VAL A 32 -20.26 0.10 10.11
N SER A 33 -21.42 0.54 9.64
CA SER A 33 -22.03 1.79 10.07
C SER A 33 -22.36 1.79 11.57
N THR A 34 -22.55 0.62 12.20
CA THR A 34 -22.72 0.51 13.65
C THR A 34 -21.42 0.65 14.45
N MET A 35 -20.24 0.69 13.81
CA MET A 35 -18.94 0.73 14.50
C MET A 35 -18.40 2.14 14.70
N THR A 36 -19.02 3.15 14.08
CA THR A 36 -18.57 4.55 14.14
C THR A 36 -19.78 5.47 14.07
N ASP A 37 -19.66 6.61 14.71
CA ASP A 37 -20.59 7.72 14.54
C ASP A 37 -20.09 8.74 13.50
N SER A 38 -18.90 8.53 12.92
CA SER A 38 -18.33 9.39 11.88
C SER A 38 -19.06 9.19 10.56
N PRO A 39 -19.09 10.20 9.67
CA PRO A 39 -19.70 10.04 8.35
C PRO A 39 -19.06 8.88 7.58
N ILE A 40 -19.88 8.09 6.90
CA ILE A 40 -19.43 6.95 6.14
C ILE A 40 -19.98 7.00 4.72
N SER A 41 -19.14 6.67 3.76
CA SER A 41 -19.51 6.61 2.34
C SER A 41 -18.98 5.31 1.71
N PHE A 42 -19.73 4.78 0.75
CA PHE A 42 -19.41 3.55 0.03
C PHE A 42 -19.55 3.82 -1.45
N ASP A 43 -18.59 3.37 -2.25
CA ASP A 43 -18.64 3.51 -3.70
C ASP A 43 -17.96 2.32 -4.40
N VAL A 44 -18.34 2.12 -5.65
CA VAL A 44 -17.82 1.05 -6.50
C VAL A 44 -16.77 1.64 -7.44
N ILE A 45 -15.62 0.98 -7.54
CA ILE A 45 -14.54 1.42 -8.42
C ILE A 45 -15.04 1.30 -9.88
N PRO A 46 -14.96 2.37 -10.69
CA PRO A 46 -15.31 2.31 -12.10
C PRO A 46 -14.50 1.25 -12.85
N ALA A 47 -15.12 0.55 -13.78
CA ALA A 47 -14.50 -0.56 -14.50
C ALA A 47 -13.26 -0.13 -15.30
N GLU A 48 -13.21 1.12 -15.77
CA GLU A 48 -12.05 1.71 -16.45
C GLU A 48 -10.82 1.86 -15.54
N HIS A 49 -11.04 1.91 -14.22
CA HIS A 49 -10.00 2.06 -13.20
C HIS A 49 -9.59 0.71 -12.58
N TRP A 50 -10.31 -0.38 -12.91
CA TRP A 50 -10.09 -1.69 -12.33
C TRP A 50 -10.00 -2.79 -13.40
N GLY A 51 -8.92 -3.56 -13.38
CA GLY A 51 -8.73 -4.66 -14.32
C GLY A 51 -7.59 -4.43 -15.30
N LEU A 52 -7.57 -5.29 -16.32
CA LEU A 52 -6.54 -5.32 -17.34
C LEU A 52 -6.82 -4.27 -18.43
N PRO A 53 -5.92 -3.31 -18.68
CA PRO A 53 -6.09 -2.33 -19.75
C PRO A 53 -5.96 -2.94 -21.15
N ASP A 54 -6.55 -2.30 -22.16
CA ASP A 54 -6.61 -2.78 -23.54
C ASP A 54 -5.23 -2.94 -24.21
N TRP A 55 -4.23 -2.15 -23.80
CA TRP A 55 -2.86 -2.26 -24.32
C TRP A 55 -2.07 -3.43 -23.72
N ILE A 56 -2.63 -4.11 -22.72
CA ILE A 56 -1.99 -5.26 -22.09
C ILE A 56 -2.48 -6.56 -22.74
N ASN A 57 -1.53 -7.36 -23.24
CA ASN A 57 -1.80 -8.69 -23.75
C ASN A 57 -2.16 -9.64 -22.60
N GLY A 58 -3.45 -9.95 -22.47
CA GLY A 58 -3.97 -10.81 -21.39
C GLY A 58 -3.38 -12.22 -21.37
N THR A 59 -3.07 -12.81 -22.52
CA THR A 59 -2.44 -14.13 -22.60
C THR A 59 -1.02 -14.09 -22.03
N ARG A 60 -0.23 -13.06 -22.37
CA ARG A 60 1.11 -12.86 -21.81
C ARG A 60 1.04 -12.63 -20.31
N ALA A 61 0.15 -11.75 -19.85
CA ALA A 61 -0.03 -11.48 -18.42
C ALA A 61 -0.43 -12.76 -17.64
N GLU A 62 -1.28 -13.61 -18.22
CA GLU A 62 -1.62 -14.91 -17.64
C GLU A 62 -0.42 -15.86 -17.56
N GLN A 63 0.41 -15.92 -18.60
CA GLN A 63 1.62 -16.75 -18.58
C GLN A 63 2.61 -16.28 -17.50
N VAL A 64 2.79 -14.97 -17.34
CA VAL A 64 3.63 -14.39 -16.27
C VAL A 64 3.14 -14.82 -14.90
N ARG A 65 1.82 -14.71 -14.62
CA ARG A 65 1.26 -15.16 -13.33
C ARG A 65 1.50 -16.64 -13.08
N LYS A 66 1.31 -17.49 -14.10
CA LYS A 66 1.61 -18.93 -13.98
C LYS A 66 3.08 -19.17 -13.64
N ASN A 67 4.00 -18.46 -14.30
CA ASN A 67 5.44 -18.58 -14.08
C ASN A 67 5.84 -18.12 -12.67
N MET A 68 5.37 -16.95 -12.23
CA MET A 68 5.64 -16.44 -10.89
C MET A 68 5.05 -17.34 -9.79
N GLY A 69 3.87 -17.93 -10.06
CA GLY A 69 3.26 -18.93 -9.18
C GLY A 69 4.10 -20.21 -9.04
N LEU A 70 4.77 -20.65 -10.12
CA LEU A 70 5.70 -21.79 -10.07
C LEU A 70 6.93 -21.49 -9.21
N LEU A 71 7.39 -20.24 -9.20
CA LEU A 71 8.49 -19.75 -8.38
C LEU A 71 8.10 -19.45 -6.92
N ARG A 72 6.82 -19.65 -6.56
CA ARG A 72 6.26 -19.37 -5.23
C ARG A 72 6.43 -17.91 -4.79
N ILE A 73 6.46 -16.99 -5.74
CA ILE A 73 6.44 -15.56 -5.47
C ILE A 73 5.10 -15.21 -4.81
N PRO A 74 5.07 -14.50 -3.67
CA PRO A 74 3.83 -14.01 -3.07
C PRO A 74 2.99 -13.21 -4.06
N GLN A 75 1.70 -13.53 -4.17
CA GLN A 75 0.80 -12.96 -5.18
C GLN A 75 1.25 -13.19 -6.64
N GLY A 76 2.09 -14.21 -6.87
CA GLY A 76 2.55 -14.62 -8.20
C GLY A 76 1.50 -15.36 -9.02
N GLY A 77 0.69 -16.25 -8.40
CA GLY A 77 -0.32 -17.10 -9.06
C GLY A 77 -0.30 -18.56 -8.55
N ARG A 78 -1.30 -19.40 -8.88
CA ARG A 78 -1.36 -20.81 -8.39
C ARG A 78 -0.49 -21.80 -9.17
N ARG A 79 0.03 -22.81 -8.46
CA ARG A 79 0.33 -24.19 -8.94
C ARG A 79 -0.93 -25.07 -8.89
N ARG A 80 -1.39 -25.64 -10.02
CA ARG A 80 -2.26 -26.83 -9.98
C ARG A 80 -1.37 -28.06 -9.74
N GLU A 81 -1.45 -28.66 -8.55
CA GLU A 81 -1.09 -30.06 -8.37
C GLU A 81 -2.37 -30.84 -8.05
N THR A 82 -2.80 -31.65 -9.00
CA THR A 82 -3.73 -32.75 -8.77
C THR A 82 -2.95 -33.89 -8.12
N SER A 83 -3.00 -34.02 -6.80
CA SER A 83 -2.65 -35.28 -6.14
C SER A 83 -3.41 -35.40 -4.83
N ARG A 84 -4.13 -36.52 -4.72
CA ARG A 84 -4.95 -36.91 -3.58
C ARG A 84 -4.10 -37.00 -2.31
N SER A 85 -4.51 -36.34 -1.24
CA SER A 85 -4.33 -36.85 0.12
C SER A 85 -5.54 -36.47 0.96
N HIS A 86 -6.22 -37.50 1.47
CA HIS A 86 -7.39 -37.35 2.31
C HIS A 86 -6.96 -36.89 3.70
N ALA A 87 -7.38 -35.69 4.10
CA ALA A 87 -7.51 -35.33 5.51
C ALA A 87 -8.92 -34.77 5.71
N ARG A 88 -9.77 -35.58 6.35
CA ARG A 88 -11.13 -35.19 6.76
C ARG A 88 -11.02 -34.13 7.87
N LEU A 89 -11.49 -32.92 7.61
CA LEU A 89 -11.79 -31.93 8.64
C LEU A 89 -13.31 -31.81 8.77
N ARG A 90 -13.80 -31.83 10.02
CA ARG A 90 -15.21 -31.84 10.38
C ARG A 90 -15.86 -30.48 10.09
N PRO A 91 -17.15 -30.44 9.71
CA PRO A 91 -17.86 -29.19 9.52
C PRO A 91 -18.45 -28.76 10.86
N ASP A 92 -17.81 -27.81 11.54
CA ASP A 92 -18.56 -26.86 12.35
C ASP A 92 -17.76 -25.59 12.62
N GLN A 93 -18.48 -24.46 12.65
CA GLN A 93 -18.03 -23.08 12.87
C GLN A 93 -17.36 -22.34 11.69
N LEU A 94 -18.18 -21.65 10.89
CA LEU A 94 -17.74 -20.38 10.27
C LEU A 94 -18.93 -19.44 10.02
N THR A 95 -19.35 -18.79 11.11
CA THR A 95 -20.12 -17.55 11.08
C THR A 95 -19.17 -16.34 11.05
N ARG A 96 -19.42 -15.43 10.09
CA ARG A 96 -19.09 -13.98 10.05
C ARG A 96 -17.62 -13.55 9.88
N GLN A 97 -17.41 -12.61 8.94
CA GLN A 97 -16.81 -11.25 9.11
C GLN A 97 -16.82 -10.56 7.71
N ARG A 98 -17.31 -9.33 7.44
CA ARG A 98 -17.21 -7.98 8.06
C ARG A 98 -15.80 -7.38 8.02
N THR A 99 -15.60 -6.24 7.32
CA THR A 99 -14.93 -4.98 7.78
C THR A 99 -14.39 -4.11 6.60
N VAL A 100 -14.61 -2.80 6.74
CA VAL A 100 -13.97 -1.62 6.12
C VAL A 100 -12.54 -1.75 5.61
N CYS A 101 -12.35 -1.58 4.29
CA CYS A 101 -11.11 -1.75 3.54
C CYS A 101 -11.25 -1.22 2.10
N VAL A 102 -10.15 -0.88 1.40
CA VAL A 102 -10.06 -1.12 -0.05
C VAL A 102 -9.99 -2.65 -0.26
N CYS A 103 -11.13 -3.32 -0.12
CA CYS A 103 -11.20 -4.78 0.02
C CYS A 103 -11.35 -5.39 -1.37
N LEU A 104 -10.29 -6.05 -1.81
CA LEU A 104 -10.35 -7.04 -2.86
C LEU A 104 -9.64 -8.29 -2.39
N GLY A 105 -10.42 -9.36 -2.24
CA GLY A 105 -9.97 -10.65 -1.75
C GLY A 105 -11.01 -11.32 -0.87
N SER A 106 -11.90 -12.09 -1.48
CA SER A 106 -12.65 -13.14 -0.80
C SER A 106 -11.70 -14.13 -0.11
N LEU A 107 -12.03 -14.56 1.12
CA LEU A 107 -11.26 -15.56 1.88
C LEU A 107 -11.36 -16.99 1.31
N THR A 108 -11.83 -17.14 0.07
CA THR A 108 -11.80 -18.40 -0.70
C THR A 108 -11.40 -18.18 -2.16
N GLU A 109 -10.58 -17.17 -2.47
CA GLU A 109 -10.12 -16.95 -3.84
C GLU A 109 -9.03 -17.93 -4.26
N SER A 110 -9.12 -18.42 -5.50
CA SER A 110 -8.01 -19.16 -6.10
C SER A 110 -6.75 -18.27 -6.13
N PHE A 111 -5.55 -18.82 -5.93
CA PHE A 111 -4.32 -18.01 -5.98
C PHE A 111 -4.10 -17.26 -7.32
N ASP A 112 -4.71 -17.70 -8.44
CA ASP A 112 -4.70 -16.91 -9.69
C ASP A 112 -5.58 -15.66 -9.56
N LEU A 113 -6.75 -15.78 -8.93
CA LEU A 113 -7.62 -14.64 -8.65
C LEU A 113 -6.93 -13.67 -7.68
N ALA A 114 -6.30 -14.16 -6.61
CA ALA A 114 -5.50 -13.32 -5.70
C ALA A 114 -4.38 -12.56 -6.42
N SER A 115 -3.69 -13.18 -7.37
CA SER A 115 -2.66 -12.51 -8.18
C SER A 115 -3.24 -11.45 -9.12
N ARG A 116 -4.39 -11.71 -9.77
CA ARG A 116 -5.07 -10.72 -10.61
C ARG A 116 -5.55 -9.53 -9.76
N SER A 117 -6.23 -9.81 -8.66
CA SER A 117 -6.73 -8.81 -7.71
C SER A 117 -5.60 -7.95 -7.16
N PHE A 118 -4.46 -8.55 -6.80
CA PHE A 118 -3.29 -7.80 -6.34
C PHE A 118 -2.78 -6.80 -7.38
N ARG A 119 -2.70 -7.19 -8.65
CA ARG A 119 -2.18 -6.32 -9.73
C ARG A 119 -3.12 -5.17 -10.04
N ASN A 120 -4.41 -5.48 -10.10
CA ASN A 120 -5.44 -4.45 -10.24
C ASN A 120 -5.39 -3.47 -9.06
N LEU A 121 -5.22 -3.99 -7.83
CA LEU A 121 -5.10 -3.18 -6.62
C LEU A 121 -3.85 -2.29 -6.65
N SER A 122 -2.70 -2.83 -7.06
CA SER A 122 -1.46 -2.07 -7.23
C SER A 122 -1.63 -0.95 -8.24
N ARG A 123 -2.21 -1.24 -9.42
CA ARG A 123 -2.53 -0.22 -10.42
C ARG A 123 -3.50 0.84 -9.88
N PHE A 124 -4.56 0.40 -9.20
CA PHE A 124 -5.57 1.27 -8.63
C PHE A 124 -4.99 2.23 -7.59
N ASN A 125 -4.21 1.72 -6.63
CA ASN A 125 -3.62 2.55 -5.58
C ASN A 125 -2.56 3.51 -6.11
N ALA A 126 -1.74 3.09 -7.08
CA ALA A 126 -0.73 3.95 -7.68
C ALA A 126 -1.33 5.01 -8.62
N GLY A 127 -2.43 4.70 -9.32
CA GLY A 127 -2.92 5.56 -10.39
C GLY A 127 -4.24 6.25 -10.12
N PHE A 128 -5.21 5.50 -9.60
CA PHE A 128 -6.62 5.80 -9.75
C PHE A 128 -7.33 6.15 -8.45
N LEU A 129 -6.78 5.76 -7.29
CA LEU A 129 -7.38 6.06 -5.97
C LEU A 129 -7.66 7.56 -5.82
N ALA A 130 -6.64 8.41 -6.02
CA ALA A 130 -6.80 9.86 -5.90
C ALA A 130 -7.70 10.50 -6.98
N ARG A 131 -8.07 9.73 -8.02
CA ARG A 131 -8.94 10.14 -9.13
C ARG A 131 -10.43 9.80 -8.90
N GLN A 132 -10.77 9.07 -7.83
CA GLN A 132 -12.16 8.71 -7.55
C GLN A 132 -12.99 9.94 -7.14
N ASP A 133 -14.20 10.07 -7.70
CA ASP A 133 -15.06 11.23 -7.47
C ASP A 133 -15.48 11.38 -6.00
N ILE A 134 -15.77 10.26 -5.33
CA ILE A 134 -16.05 10.24 -3.88
C ILE A 134 -14.90 10.77 -3.03
N LEU A 135 -13.66 10.76 -3.53
CA LEU A 135 -12.49 11.30 -2.84
C LEU A 135 -12.12 12.73 -3.25
N ARG A 136 -12.83 13.32 -4.23
CA ARG A 136 -12.47 14.62 -4.84
C ARG A 136 -12.47 15.77 -3.84
N SER A 137 -13.37 15.74 -2.85
CA SER A 137 -13.47 16.77 -1.81
C SER A 137 -12.41 16.66 -0.72
N TYR A 138 -11.70 15.53 -0.62
CA TYR A 138 -10.68 15.33 0.39
C TYR A 138 -9.29 15.74 -0.13
N ARG A 139 -8.49 16.32 0.77
CA ARG A 139 -7.08 16.62 0.52
C ARG A 139 -6.18 15.46 0.94
N TYR A 140 -6.44 14.88 2.11
CA TYR A 140 -5.64 13.79 2.65
C TYR A 140 -6.45 12.50 2.70
N TYR A 141 -5.78 11.35 2.60
CA TYR A 141 -6.34 10.07 3.02
C TYR A 141 -5.37 9.36 3.95
N TRP A 142 -5.91 8.51 4.83
CA TRP A 142 -5.14 7.53 5.58
C TRP A 142 -5.61 6.14 5.16
N ARG A 143 -4.70 5.34 4.60
CA ARG A 143 -5.01 3.98 4.15
C ARG A 143 -5.08 3.02 5.32
N ILE A 144 -6.20 2.33 5.43
CA ILE A 144 -6.44 1.29 6.44
C ILE A 144 -6.64 -0.06 5.74
N GLN A 145 -5.86 -1.08 6.14
CA GLN A 145 -5.95 -2.45 5.62
C GLN A 145 -6.61 -3.42 6.64
N PRO A 146 -7.38 -4.42 6.22
CA PRO A 146 -7.88 -5.52 7.02
C PRO A 146 -6.74 -6.30 7.62
N GLY A 147 -6.98 -6.83 8.82
CA GLY A 147 -5.94 -7.53 9.55
C GLY A 147 -4.82 -6.62 10.07
N SER A 148 -4.83 -5.32 9.75
CA SER A 148 -3.94 -4.37 10.41
C SER A 148 -4.26 -4.24 11.89
N GLN A 149 -3.23 -4.00 12.68
CA GLN A 149 -3.33 -3.86 14.12
C GLN A 149 -2.59 -2.62 14.58
N TYR A 150 -3.23 -1.82 15.44
CA TYR A 150 -2.71 -0.61 16.06
C TYR A 150 -2.54 -0.84 17.56
N PHE A 151 -1.32 -0.68 18.05
CA PHE A 151 -0.91 -1.10 19.39
C PHE A 151 -0.74 0.02 20.38
N CYS A 152 -0.72 1.28 19.92
CA CYS A 152 -0.43 2.45 20.74
C CYS A 152 -1.59 3.43 20.70
N ASP A 153 -1.68 4.26 21.73
CA ASP A 153 -2.59 5.41 21.74
C ASP A 153 -2.09 6.53 20.82
N PHE A 154 -3.04 7.23 20.23
CA PHE A 154 -2.79 8.35 19.33
C PHE A 154 -2.72 9.62 20.17
N LEU A 155 -1.50 10.14 20.37
CA LEU A 155 -1.30 11.43 21.06
C LEU A 155 -1.38 12.62 20.10
N GLU A 156 -1.26 12.36 18.80
CA GLU A 156 -1.24 13.37 17.73
C GLU A 156 -2.22 12.94 16.64
N ASP A 157 -2.91 13.91 16.05
CA ASP A 157 -3.76 13.68 14.89
C ASP A 157 -2.87 13.53 13.64
N PRO A 158 -2.90 12.36 12.97
CA PRO A 158 -2.09 12.14 11.77
C PRO A 158 -2.32 13.21 10.69
N PHE A 159 -3.54 13.73 10.56
CA PHE A 159 -3.85 14.76 9.55
C PHE A 159 -3.36 16.15 9.95
N GLU A 160 -3.26 16.48 11.24
CA GLU A 160 -2.64 17.75 11.67
C GLU A 160 -1.14 17.75 11.35
N ILE A 161 -0.44 16.63 11.61
CA ILE A 161 0.96 16.46 11.20
C ILE A 161 1.12 16.72 9.70
N MET A 162 0.20 16.21 8.87
CA MET A 162 0.25 16.45 7.43
C MET A 162 0.02 17.92 7.05
N ARG A 163 -0.75 18.68 7.83
CA ARG A 163 -0.99 20.11 7.59
C ARG A 163 0.24 20.97 7.88
N GLU A 164 1.22 20.46 8.61
CA GLU A 164 2.53 21.10 8.84
C GLU A 164 3.49 20.98 7.65
N GLY A 165 2.94 20.84 6.44
CA GLY A 165 3.71 20.78 5.19
C GLY A 165 4.20 19.40 4.80
N LYS A 166 3.63 18.32 5.37
CA LYS A 166 3.97 16.95 4.95
C LYS A 166 3.06 16.50 3.80
N ILE A 167 3.64 15.74 2.89
CA ILE A 167 2.98 15.16 1.72
C ILE A 167 2.77 13.65 1.91
N TYR A 168 3.71 12.96 2.55
CA TYR A 168 3.61 11.52 2.78
C TYR A 168 4.11 11.12 4.16
N ALA A 169 3.27 10.42 4.93
CA ALA A 169 3.65 9.80 6.18
C ALA A 169 3.60 8.28 6.07
N PHE A 170 4.67 7.64 6.50
CA PHE A 170 4.83 6.18 6.49
C PHE A 170 5.25 5.69 7.86
N ASN A 171 5.07 4.39 8.09
CA ASN A 171 5.38 3.78 9.39
C ASN A 171 6.42 2.65 9.29
N MET A 172 6.62 2.06 8.11
CA MET A 172 7.69 1.10 7.85
C MET A 172 8.29 1.33 6.46
N ALA A 173 9.55 0.97 6.29
CA ALA A 173 10.24 0.97 5.02
C ALA A 173 11.01 -0.35 4.87
N LEU A 174 10.94 -0.96 3.69
CA LEU A 174 11.47 -2.30 3.44
C LEU A 174 12.01 -2.44 2.02
N ARG A 175 12.79 -3.50 1.79
CA ARG A 175 13.27 -3.91 0.47
C ARG A 175 12.24 -4.79 -0.23
N GLU A 176 11.95 -4.47 -1.49
CA GLU A 176 11.16 -5.31 -2.39
C GLU A 176 11.97 -6.52 -2.88
N MET A 177 11.26 -7.56 -3.31
CA MET A 177 11.80 -8.70 -4.04
C MET A 177 12.15 -8.29 -5.47
N GLU A 178 13.44 -8.26 -5.80
CA GLU A 178 13.97 -7.89 -7.13
C GLU A 178 13.24 -8.58 -8.29
N GLN A 179 12.90 -9.87 -8.14
CA GLN A 179 12.23 -10.65 -9.20
C GLN A 179 10.80 -10.17 -9.51
N THR A 180 10.24 -9.26 -8.71
CA THR A 180 8.90 -8.71 -8.88
C THR A 180 8.90 -7.35 -9.59
N VAL A 181 10.07 -6.70 -9.64
CA VAL A 181 10.29 -5.33 -10.14
C VAL A 181 11.53 -5.24 -11.03
N SER A 182 11.88 -6.32 -11.73
CA SER A 182 13.13 -6.46 -12.48
C SER A 182 13.36 -5.38 -13.53
N THR A 183 12.31 -4.85 -14.15
CA THR A 183 12.40 -3.76 -15.15
C THR A 183 11.83 -2.44 -14.67
N LEU A 184 11.44 -2.33 -13.38
CA LEU A 184 10.84 -1.10 -12.85
C LEU A 184 11.83 0.07 -12.93
N TRP A 185 13.06 -0.14 -12.47
CA TRP A 185 14.05 0.93 -12.45
C TRP A 185 14.51 1.33 -13.86
N GLU A 186 14.64 0.37 -14.78
CA GLU A 186 14.90 0.65 -16.20
C GLU A 186 13.80 1.57 -16.79
N ALA A 187 12.52 1.25 -16.53
CA ALA A 187 11.41 2.08 -16.98
C ALA A 187 11.42 3.49 -16.34
N VAL A 188 11.85 3.61 -15.08
CA VAL A 188 12.02 4.91 -14.40
C VAL A 188 13.18 5.69 -15.00
N TYR A 189 14.29 5.02 -15.29
CA TYR A 189 15.44 5.64 -15.93
C TYR A 189 15.07 6.17 -17.33
N ASP A 190 14.37 5.38 -18.14
CA ASP A 190 13.85 5.84 -19.44
C ASP A 190 12.97 7.09 -19.28
N PHE A 191 12.04 7.08 -18.33
CA PHE A 191 11.19 8.24 -18.02
C PHE A 191 12.05 9.46 -17.68
N MET A 192 13.07 9.29 -16.84
CA MET A 192 13.96 10.38 -16.45
C MET A 192 14.71 10.97 -17.65
N GLN A 193 15.21 10.14 -18.56
CA GLN A 193 15.88 10.61 -19.78
C GLN A 193 14.92 11.36 -20.69
N GLU A 194 13.73 10.80 -20.95
CA GLU A 194 12.72 11.41 -21.81
C GLU A 194 12.21 12.76 -21.26
N HIS A 195 12.02 12.85 -19.94
CA HIS A 195 11.51 14.05 -19.27
C HIS A 195 12.62 14.98 -18.74
N LYS A 196 13.90 14.66 -19.00
CA LYS A 196 15.08 15.41 -18.52
C LYS A 196 15.07 15.62 -16.99
N LEU A 197 14.54 14.66 -16.26
CA LEU A 197 14.57 14.64 -14.80
C LEU A 197 15.96 14.22 -14.35
N ARG A 198 16.59 15.03 -13.50
CA ARG A 198 17.92 14.74 -12.93
C ARG A 198 17.77 14.33 -11.49
N ILE A 199 18.50 13.30 -11.09
CA ILE A 199 18.69 12.99 -9.68
C ILE A 199 19.58 14.07 -9.08
N ASN A 200 19.15 14.58 -7.93
CA ASN A 200 19.96 15.48 -7.13
C ASN A 200 19.87 15.00 -5.68
N THR A 201 20.80 14.10 -5.33
CA THR A 201 20.92 13.49 -4.01
C THR A 201 21.15 14.50 -2.89
N GLY A 202 21.52 15.74 -3.20
CA GLY A 202 21.63 16.84 -2.23
C GLY A 202 20.33 17.62 -2.00
N SER A 203 19.28 17.36 -2.79
CA SER A 203 18.01 18.10 -2.70
C SER A 203 16.79 17.20 -2.52
N ASN A 204 16.77 16.00 -3.11
CA ASN A 204 15.65 15.08 -2.99
C ASN A 204 16.09 13.78 -2.30
N LEU A 205 15.14 12.90 -2.08
CA LEU A 205 15.35 11.61 -1.43
C LEU A 205 15.79 10.51 -2.41
N ALA A 206 16.36 10.84 -3.58
CA ALA A 206 16.73 9.83 -4.58
C ALA A 206 17.70 8.78 -4.03
N GLY A 207 18.59 9.17 -3.10
CA GLY A 207 19.48 8.25 -2.40
C GLY A 207 18.77 7.15 -1.60
N PHE A 208 17.45 7.29 -1.35
CA PHE A 208 16.62 6.23 -0.77
C PHE A 208 16.38 5.10 -1.76
N VAL A 209 16.11 5.43 -3.03
CA VAL A 209 15.72 4.47 -4.06
C VAL A 209 16.89 4.04 -4.95
N THR A 210 17.95 4.84 -5.09
CA THR A 210 19.13 4.48 -5.90
C THR A 210 20.44 4.82 -5.21
N GLU A 211 21.49 4.04 -5.47
CA GLU A 211 22.85 4.30 -4.95
C GLU A 211 23.65 5.26 -5.87
N ASP A 212 23.50 5.10 -7.19
CA ASP A 212 24.36 5.72 -8.20
C ASP A 212 23.63 6.01 -9.53
N GLU A 213 22.32 6.24 -9.48
CA GLU A 213 21.39 6.37 -10.62
C GLU A 213 21.15 5.08 -11.41
N ASP A 214 22.14 4.20 -11.49
CA ASP A 214 22.04 2.92 -12.21
C ASP A 214 21.49 1.80 -11.32
N THR A 215 21.85 1.80 -10.03
CA THR A 215 21.52 0.71 -9.11
C THR A 215 20.25 1.03 -8.31
N TYR A 216 19.20 0.23 -8.51
CA TYR A 216 17.99 0.29 -7.67
C TYR A 216 18.23 -0.41 -6.34
N THR A 217 17.94 0.29 -5.24
CA THR A 217 18.15 -0.20 -3.87
C THR A 217 17.08 -1.19 -3.42
N LEU A 218 15.97 -1.27 -4.18
CA LEU A 218 14.72 -1.96 -3.86
C LEU A 218 13.97 -1.39 -2.66
N CYS A 219 14.45 -0.29 -2.06
CA CYS A 219 13.80 0.32 -0.91
C CYS A 219 12.50 1.03 -1.28
N HIS A 220 11.48 0.82 -0.47
CA HIS A 220 10.20 1.49 -0.58
C HIS A 220 9.58 1.71 0.80
N TYR A 221 8.62 2.63 0.88
CA TYR A 221 7.74 2.86 2.02
C TYR A 221 6.57 1.88 1.97
N GLU A 222 6.29 1.20 3.07
CA GLU A 222 5.25 0.15 3.16
C GLU A 222 3.84 0.74 3.02
N SER A 223 3.21 0.55 1.87
CA SER A 223 1.92 1.19 1.56
C SER A 223 0.70 0.63 2.32
N SER A 224 0.85 -0.42 3.13
CA SER A 224 -0.25 -0.85 4.02
C SER A 224 -0.55 0.19 5.12
N PHE A 225 0.42 1.02 5.49
CA PHE A 225 0.22 2.23 6.29
C PHE A 225 0.74 3.44 5.51
N GLU A 226 -0.17 4.33 5.13
CA GLU A 226 0.20 5.60 4.51
C GLU A 226 -0.84 6.68 4.80
N VAL A 227 -0.35 7.89 5.09
CA VAL A 227 -1.17 9.11 5.09
C VAL A 227 -0.60 10.03 4.02
N VAL A 228 -1.44 10.47 3.07
CA VAL A 228 -0.95 11.10 1.85
C VAL A 228 -1.74 12.36 1.51
N ASP A 229 -1.06 13.43 1.11
CA ASP A 229 -1.67 14.57 0.43
C ASP A 229 -2.00 14.18 -1.02
N MET A 230 -3.27 13.97 -1.31
CA MET A 230 -3.74 13.64 -2.66
C MET A 230 -3.48 14.74 -3.67
N LYS A 231 -3.15 15.97 -3.26
CA LYS A 231 -2.67 17.00 -4.19
C LYS A 231 -1.42 16.54 -4.93
N PHE A 232 -0.51 15.82 -4.27
CA PHE A 232 0.66 15.23 -4.92
C PHE A 232 0.25 14.15 -5.92
N LEU A 233 -0.63 13.22 -5.52
CA LEU A 233 -1.12 12.15 -6.40
C LEU A 233 -1.96 12.66 -7.60
N ARG A 234 -2.51 13.87 -7.49
CA ARG A 234 -3.24 14.57 -8.56
C ARG A 234 -2.34 15.53 -9.36
N SER A 235 -1.07 15.66 -8.99
CA SER A 235 -0.17 16.60 -9.65
C SER A 235 0.17 16.14 -11.08
N PRO A 236 0.36 17.07 -12.03
CA PRO A 236 0.77 16.71 -13.38
C PRO A 236 2.07 15.88 -13.43
N ALA A 237 3.02 16.16 -12.53
CA ALA A 237 4.28 15.43 -12.42
C ALA A 237 4.04 13.95 -12.06
N TYR A 238 3.30 13.68 -10.98
CA TYR A 238 3.00 12.31 -10.55
C TYR A 238 2.15 11.56 -11.58
N LEU A 239 1.10 12.20 -12.10
CA LEU A 239 0.21 11.57 -13.08
C LEU A 239 0.96 11.21 -14.37
N THR A 240 1.85 12.08 -14.84
CA THR A 240 2.69 11.82 -16.02
C THR A 240 3.65 10.67 -15.77
N PHE A 241 4.25 10.60 -14.58
CA PHE A 241 5.11 9.49 -14.15
C PHE A 241 4.35 8.16 -14.09
N PHE A 242 3.20 8.14 -13.41
CA PHE A 242 2.38 6.93 -13.31
C PHE A 242 1.88 6.46 -14.68
N ASP A 243 1.33 7.36 -15.50
CA ASP A 243 0.79 7.01 -16.82
C ASP A 243 1.88 6.47 -17.76
N TYR A 244 3.13 6.92 -17.61
CA TYR A 244 4.28 6.37 -18.32
C TYR A 244 4.56 4.92 -17.90
N LEU A 245 4.63 4.65 -16.59
CA LEU A 245 4.87 3.30 -16.06
C LEU A 245 3.72 2.33 -16.35
N ASP A 246 2.46 2.79 -16.27
CA ASP A 246 1.27 1.98 -16.57
C ASP A 246 1.30 1.48 -18.03
N LYS A 247 1.81 2.30 -18.96
CA LYS A 247 2.00 1.93 -20.37
C LYS A 247 3.12 0.92 -20.60
N LYS A 248 4.17 0.92 -19.77
CA LYS A 248 5.23 -0.11 -19.82
C LYS A 248 4.69 -1.50 -19.43
N GLY A 249 3.60 -1.54 -18.65
CA GLY A 249 2.83 -2.75 -18.37
C GLY A 249 3.45 -3.68 -17.32
N GLY A 250 4.50 -3.26 -16.62
CA GLY A 250 5.19 -4.09 -15.62
C GLY A 250 4.34 -4.48 -14.41
N ILE A 251 3.26 -3.74 -14.11
CA ILE A 251 2.26 -4.17 -13.12
C ILE A 251 1.64 -5.54 -13.49
N PHE A 252 1.49 -5.83 -14.79
CA PHE A 252 0.88 -7.06 -15.30
C PHE A 252 1.86 -8.05 -15.91
N TYR A 253 2.96 -7.57 -16.51
CA TYR A 253 4.01 -8.40 -17.09
C TYR A 253 5.12 -8.77 -16.09
N GLU A 254 5.16 -8.14 -14.93
CA GLU A 254 6.00 -8.51 -13.79
C GLU A 254 5.14 -8.64 -12.53
N ARG A 255 5.35 -7.82 -11.50
CA ARG A 255 4.50 -7.64 -10.30
C ARG A 255 4.84 -6.33 -9.59
N TRP A 256 4.97 -5.24 -10.36
CA TRP A 256 5.17 -3.92 -9.79
C TRP A 256 4.01 -3.58 -8.86
N ASP A 257 4.35 -3.23 -7.63
CA ASP A 257 3.38 -2.88 -6.62
C ASP A 257 3.24 -1.36 -6.46
N SER A 258 2.15 -0.93 -5.83
CA SER A 258 1.92 0.51 -5.61
C SER A 258 2.98 1.12 -4.70
N ALA A 259 3.52 0.35 -3.75
CA ALA A 259 4.48 0.82 -2.78
C ALA A 259 5.79 1.23 -3.44
N SER A 260 6.34 0.38 -4.32
CA SER A 260 7.57 0.66 -5.07
C SER A 260 7.39 1.83 -6.03
N ILE A 261 6.29 1.84 -6.81
CA ILE A 261 5.99 2.93 -7.76
C ILE A 261 5.88 4.27 -7.03
N LEU A 262 5.07 4.33 -5.96
CA LEU A 262 4.85 5.55 -5.21
C LEU A 262 6.14 6.00 -4.50
N SER A 263 6.91 5.07 -3.92
CA SER A 263 8.15 5.42 -3.23
C SER A 263 9.18 6.03 -4.16
N ILE A 264 9.33 5.50 -5.38
CA ILE A 264 10.19 6.11 -6.39
C ILE A 264 9.74 7.54 -6.71
N ALA A 265 8.45 7.74 -6.97
CA ALA A 265 7.93 9.08 -7.25
C ALA A 265 8.16 10.06 -6.09
N LEU A 266 7.88 9.64 -4.86
CA LEU A 266 8.13 10.45 -3.66
C LEU A 266 9.62 10.81 -3.54
N SER A 267 10.50 9.83 -3.76
CA SER A 267 11.94 10.05 -3.63
C SER A 267 12.54 10.95 -4.71
N LEU A 268 11.97 10.92 -5.92
CA LEU A 268 12.44 11.75 -7.02
C LEU A 268 11.87 13.16 -6.98
N PHE A 269 10.62 13.34 -6.55
CA PHE A 269 9.90 14.61 -6.67
C PHE A 269 9.82 15.44 -5.40
N LEU A 270 10.09 14.86 -4.23
CA LEU A 270 9.94 15.53 -2.93
C LEU A 270 11.26 15.67 -2.18
N HIS A 271 11.24 16.59 -1.22
CA HIS A 271 12.28 16.83 -0.24
C HIS A 271 12.05 16.00 1.03
N LYS A 272 13.12 15.74 1.80
CA LYS A 272 13.06 14.92 3.01
C LYS A 272 12.06 15.46 4.03
N GLU A 273 11.98 16.79 4.15
CA GLU A 273 11.13 17.49 5.11
C GLU A 273 9.64 17.35 4.78
N GLU A 274 9.29 17.00 3.54
CA GLU A 274 7.91 16.75 3.10
C GLU A 274 7.46 15.32 3.44
N LEU A 275 8.38 14.44 3.84
CA LEU A 275 8.07 13.11 4.34
C LEU A 275 8.10 13.07 5.87
N PHE A 276 7.27 12.19 6.44
CA PHE A 276 7.20 12.00 7.88
C PHE A 276 7.26 10.52 8.24
N PHE A 277 8.21 10.15 9.08
CA PHE A 277 8.25 8.82 9.70
C PHE A 277 7.39 8.83 10.96
N GLN A 278 6.31 8.06 10.91
CA GLN A 278 5.30 7.98 11.97
C GLN A 278 5.72 6.99 13.06
N ASP A 279 6.74 7.35 13.83
CA ASP A 279 7.27 6.57 14.96
C ASP A 279 6.29 6.47 16.14
N GLY A 280 5.24 7.29 16.16
CA GLY A 280 4.27 7.32 17.27
C GLY A 280 3.26 6.16 17.23
N ILE A 281 3.08 5.49 16.09
CA ILE A 281 1.99 4.53 15.91
C ILE A 281 2.57 3.12 15.79
N GLY A 282 2.48 2.33 16.86
CA GLY A 282 2.73 0.90 16.78
C GLY A 282 1.72 0.22 15.86
N TYR A 283 2.20 -0.42 14.80
CA TYR A 283 1.39 -0.95 13.72
C TYR A 283 1.92 -2.31 13.24
N ARG A 284 1.00 -3.23 12.89
CA ARG A 284 1.33 -4.51 12.26
C ARG A 284 0.40 -4.78 11.11
N HIS A 285 0.95 -5.36 10.04
CA HIS A 285 0.20 -5.95 8.95
C HIS A 285 0.92 -7.20 8.46
N GLY A 286 0.22 -8.35 8.44
CA GLY A 286 0.85 -9.64 8.21
C GLY A 286 1.93 -9.95 9.27
N ASP A 287 3.12 -10.31 8.81
CA ASP A 287 4.24 -10.75 9.66
C ASP A 287 5.21 -9.62 10.04
N ILE A 288 4.99 -8.39 9.55
CA ILE A 288 5.84 -7.23 9.82
C ILE A 288 5.15 -6.25 10.77
N GLN A 289 5.94 -5.67 11.68
CA GLN A 289 5.43 -4.79 12.73
C GLN A 289 6.43 -3.67 13.01
N HIS A 290 5.96 -2.43 13.06
CA HIS A 290 6.65 -1.33 13.71
C HIS A 290 6.20 -1.25 15.17
N CYS A 291 7.16 -1.09 16.08
CA CYS A 291 6.86 -0.89 17.50
C CYS A 291 7.72 0.23 18.06
N PRO A 292 7.12 1.34 18.55
CA PRO A 292 7.86 2.45 19.12
C PRO A 292 8.77 1.97 20.26
N GLN A 293 9.89 2.65 20.49
CA GLN A 293 10.89 2.26 21.49
C GLN A 293 10.97 3.28 22.64
N GLY A 294 11.59 2.88 23.75
CA GLY A 294 11.92 3.77 24.85
C GLY A 294 10.71 4.51 25.44
N ASP A 295 10.81 5.84 25.56
CA ASP A 295 9.74 6.65 26.15
C ASP A 295 8.53 6.81 25.22
N ALA A 296 8.71 6.75 23.90
CA ALA A 296 7.59 6.76 22.95
C ALA A 296 6.66 5.56 23.19
N TYR A 297 7.24 4.38 23.46
CA TYR A 297 6.49 3.17 23.83
C TYR A 297 5.65 3.36 25.10
N ARG A 298 6.27 3.92 26.15
CA ARG A 298 5.64 4.05 27.47
C ARG A 298 4.55 5.12 27.48
N THR A 299 4.86 6.30 26.95
CA THR A 299 3.96 7.46 26.92
C THR A 299 2.70 7.19 26.12
N ARG A 300 2.82 6.41 25.03
CA ARG A 300 1.69 6.01 24.18
C ARG A 300 1.03 4.70 24.59
N ARG A 301 1.40 4.15 25.75
CA ARG A 301 0.85 2.90 26.33
C ARG A 301 0.79 1.75 25.31
N CYS A 302 1.87 1.58 24.55
CA CYS A 302 1.94 0.59 23.49
C CYS A 302 1.83 -0.86 24.02
N ALA A 303 1.22 -1.73 23.22
CA ALA A 303 1.01 -3.16 23.53
C ALA A 303 1.75 -4.12 22.56
N CYS A 304 2.53 -3.60 21.62
CA CYS A 304 3.35 -4.39 20.69
C CYS A 304 4.57 -4.99 21.39
N ASP A 305 5.14 -6.07 20.86
CA ASP A 305 6.42 -6.62 21.34
C ASP A 305 7.59 -5.81 20.74
N PRO A 306 8.36 -5.03 21.54
CA PRO A 306 9.46 -4.21 21.02
C PRO A 306 10.56 -5.02 20.34
N LYS A 307 10.70 -6.32 20.66
CA LYS A 307 11.71 -7.21 20.07
C LYS A 307 11.36 -7.67 18.66
N LYS A 308 10.09 -7.53 18.25
CA LYS A 308 9.60 -7.88 16.91
C LYS A 308 9.52 -6.67 15.99
N ASN A 309 10.32 -5.63 16.26
CA ASN A 309 10.30 -4.42 15.45
C ASN A 309 11.03 -4.64 14.12
N PHE A 310 10.27 -4.57 13.01
CA PHE A 310 10.78 -4.74 11.66
C PHE A 310 11.79 -3.66 11.29
N ASP A 311 11.75 -2.49 11.93
CA ASP A 311 12.72 -1.41 11.73
C ASP A 311 14.18 -1.86 11.86
N LEU A 312 14.43 -2.91 12.68
CA LEU A 312 15.74 -3.49 12.96
C LEU A 312 16.07 -4.74 12.11
N ASP A 313 15.13 -5.19 11.26
CA ASP A 313 15.33 -6.33 10.35
C ASP A 313 16.33 -5.95 9.24
N GLN A 314 17.10 -6.91 8.74
CA GLN A 314 18.06 -6.66 7.63
C GLN A 314 17.38 -6.20 6.34
N ARG A 315 16.10 -6.53 6.16
CA ARG A 315 15.28 -6.10 5.03
C ARG A 315 14.69 -4.70 5.22
N SER A 316 14.84 -4.10 6.41
CA SER A 316 14.41 -2.73 6.67
C SER A 316 15.21 -1.75 5.85
N CYS A 317 14.52 -0.73 5.34
CA CYS A 317 15.12 0.44 4.72
C CYS A 317 15.05 1.68 5.61
N LEU A 318 14.56 1.57 6.85
CA LEU A 318 14.42 2.71 7.74
C LEU A 318 15.78 3.36 8.05
N GLY A 319 16.81 2.56 8.32
CA GLY A 319 18.16 3.07 8.57
C GLY A 319 18.74 3.85 7.37
N LYS A 320 18.45 3.40 6.15
CA LYS A 320 18.84 4.12 4.93
C LYS A 320 18.10 5.45 4.82
N TRP A 321 16.79 5.48 5.06
CA TRP A 321 16.00 6.73 5.06
C TRP A 321 16.47 7.74 6.12
N GLN A 322 16.80 7.25 7.32
CA GLN A 322 17.30 8.08 8.42
C GLN A 322 18.67 8.70 8.09
N GLY A 323 19.52 8.01 7.34
CA GLY A 323 20.88 8.45 6.98
C GLY A 323 20.98 9.42 5.80
N LEU A 324 19.88 9.66 5.06
CA LEU A 324 19.78 10.73 4.05
C LEU A 324 19.72 12.11 4.70
#